data_AF-A0A2V6N3F8-F1
#
_entry.id   AF-A0A2V6N3F8-F1
#
_cell.length_a   1.000
_cell.length_b   1.000
_cell.length_c   1.000
_cell.angle_alpha   90.00
_cell.angle_beta   90.00
_cell.angle_gamma   90.00
#
_symmetry.space_group_name_H-M   'P 1'
#
loop_
_entity.id
_entity.type
_entity.pdbx_description
1 polymer ?
#
loop_
_entity_poly.entity_id
_entity_poly.type
_entity_poly.pdbx_seq_one_letter_code
_entity_poly.pdbx_strand_id
1 'polypeptide(L)'
;MDMKLEVVVIPVSDVDRAKAFYEKLGFRLDIDYAPDENFRVIQSTPPRSEASIIFGKGITSAKPGSPDSLVLAVDDVDAARDELIAHGVNVSEVFHYAGGPFNNAMENPRVDGPDPQGRSYYSFASFEDPDGNSWLLQEITTRLAGREWEQKRARTMDVATLAELLRETSEHHDHYEKTHAEHHWWDWYAPYLSARQNGSSPKEAVAAADRYMEEVFHVPP
;
A
#
# COMPACT_ATOMS: atom_id res chain seq x y z
N MET A 1 0.64 19.17 -5.91
CA MET A 1 0.36 18.28 -7.05
C MET A 1 0.63 16.89 -6.54
N ASP A 2 -0.37 16.03 -6.57
CA ASP A 2 -0.24 14.67 -6.03
C ASP A 2 0.06 13.73 -7.19
N MET A 3 1.24 13.11 -7.15
CA MET A 3 1.69 12.14 -8.16
C MET A 3 2.16 10.90 -7.43
N LYS A 4 1.51 9.76 -7.72
CA LYS A 4 1.87 8.45 -7.18
C LYS A 4 2.41 7.58 -8.31
N LEU A 5 3.36 6.70 -7.99
CA LEU A 5 3.74 5.64 -8.90
C LEU A 5 2.61 4.61 -8.91
N GLU A 6 1.83 4.60 -9.98
CA GLU A 6 0.67 3.71 -10.12
C GLU A 6 1.08 2.32 -10.59
N VAL A 7 1.89 2.26 -11.64
CA VAL A 7 2.20 1.00 -12.34
C VAL A 7 3.58 1.04 -12.99
N VAL A 8 4.28 -0.08 -12.93
CA VAL A 8 5.57 -0.30 -13.61
C VAL A 8 5.39 -1.35 -14.71
N VAL A 9 5.89 -1.07 -15.91
CA VAL A 9 5.84 -2.01 -17.03
C VAL A 9 7.02 -2.99 -16.95
N ILE A 10 6.73 -4.29 -16.95
CA ILE A 10 7.73 -5.36 -16.89
C ILE A 10 7.79 -6.08 -18.25
N PRO A 11 8.94 -6.08 -18.93
CA PRO A 11 9.09 -6.82 -20.17
C PRO A 11 9.24 -8.32 -19.88
N VAL A 12 8.39 -9.13 -20.50
CA VAL A 12 8.37 -10.60 -20.34
C VAL A 12 8.34 -11.27 -21.70
N SER A 13 8.93 -12.46 -21.83
CA SER A 13 8.91 -13.22 -23.09
C SER A 13 7.70 -14.15 -23.20
N ASP A 14 7.16 -14.60 -22.06
CA ASP A 14 6.01 -15.49 -21.97
C ASP A 14 5.05 -15.00 -20.88
N VAL A 15 3.85 -14.59 -21.29
CA VAL A 15 2.85 -13.95 -20.42
C VAL A 15 2.29 -14.92 -19.39
N ASP A 16 2.04 -16.18 -19.77
CA ASP A 16 1.46 -17.16 -18.85
C ASP A 16 2.50 -17.64 -17.83
N ARG A 17 3.75 -17.80 -18.26
CA ARG A 17 4.86 -18.13 -17.35
C ARG A 17 5.11 -17.02 -16.34
N ALA A 18 5.10 -15.76 -16.78
CA ALA A 18 5.24 -14.61 -15.89
C ALA A 18 4.06 -14.50 -14.92
N LYS A 19 2.82 -14.63 -15.42
CA LYS A 19 1.62 -14.62 -14.58
C LYS A 19 1.68 -15.67 -13.47
N ALA A 20 1.93 -16.93 -13.83
CA ALA A 20 2.02 -18.02 -12.85
C ALA A 20 3.12 -17.77 -11.82
N PHE A 21 4.25 -17.18 -12.23
CA PHE A 21 5.32 -16.81 -11.31
C PHE A 21 4.89 -15.72 -10.31
N TYR A 22 4.29 -14.62 -10.78
CA TYR A 22 3.88 -13.54 -9.88
C TYR A 22 2.72 -13.93 -8.96
N GLU A 23 1.74 -14.72 -9.45
CA GLU A 23 0.68 -15.29 -8.60
C GLU A 23 1.25 -16.19 -7.50
N LYS A 24 2.27 -16.99 -7.84
CA LYS A 24 3.00 -17.84 -6.90
C LYS A 24 3.75 -17.03 -5.82
N LEU A 25 4.13 -15.78 -6.09
CA LEU A 25 4.68 -14.87 -5.07
C LEU A 25 3.61 -14.25 -4.16
N GLY A 26 2.33 -14.61 -4.36
CA GLY A 26 1.21 -14.00 -3.67
C GLY A 26 0.79 -12.65 -4.24
N PHE A 27 1.30 -12.24 -5.41
CA PHE A 27 0.83 -11.00 -6.03
C PHE A 27 -0.62 -11.18 -6.46
N ARG A 28 -1.46 -10.21 -6.13
CA ARG A 28 -2.88 -10.26 -6.48
C ARG A 28 -3.02 -10.01 -7.97
N LEU A 29 -3.77 -10.86 -8.68
CA LEU A 29 -4.17 -10.58 -10.06
C LEU A 29 -5.27 -9.51 -10.05
N ASP A 30 -5.03 -8.38 -10.69
CA ASP A 30 -5.99 -7.29 -10.80
C ASP A 30 -6.69 -7.29 -12.16
N ILE A 31 -5.94 -7.53 -13.24
CA ILE A 31 -6.43 -7.53 -14.62
C ILE A 31 -5.77 -8.68 -15.39
N ASP A 32 -6.56 -9.44 -16.15
CA ASP A 32 -6.11 -10.27 -17.27
C ASP A 32 -7.07 -10.02 -18.44
N TYR A 33 -6.61 -9.26 -19.44
CA TYR A 33 -7.45 -8.81 -20.55
C TYR A 33 -6.75 -9.06 -21.91
N ALA A 34 -7.43 -9.80 -22.79
CA ALA A 34 -6.94 -10.18 -24.11
C ALA A 34 -8.06 -10.00 -25.16
N PRO A 35 -8.21 -8.81 -25.77
CA PRO A 35 -9.26 -8.53 -26.75
C PRO A 35 -9.01 -9.20 -28.10
N ASP A 36 -7.75 -9.51 -28.43
CA ASP A 36 -7.35 -10.13 -29.69
C ASP A 36 -5.99 -10.85 -29.55
N GLU A 37 -5.52 -11.46 -30.64
CA GLU A 37 -4.28 -12.24 -30.64
C GLU A 37 -3.01 -11.39 -30.48
N ASN A 38 -3.05 -10.09 -30.76
CA ASN A 38 -1.88 -9.21 -30.74
C ASN A 38 -1.71 -8.49 -29.41
N PHE A 39 -2.75 -8.45 -28.58
CA PHE A 39 -2.74 -7.77 -27.30
C PHE A 39 -3.22 -8.68 -26.16
N ARG A 40 -2.42 -8.77 -25.11
CA ARG A 40 -2.85 -9.28 -23.82
C ARG A 40 -2.14 -8.50 -22.74
N VAL A 41 -2.88 -8.08 -21.72
CA VAL A 41 -2.36 -7.32 -20.59
C VAL A 41 -2.69 -8.04 -19.29
N ILE A 42 -1.66 -8.19 -18.45
CA ILE A 42 -1.78 -8.62 -17.07
C ILE A 42 -1.39 -7.45 -16.18
N GLN A 43 -2.23 -7.11 -15.20
CA GLN A 43 -1.87 -6.25 -14.10
C GLN A 43 -1.90 -7.05 -12.80
N SER A 44 -0.85 -6.92 -12.00
CA SER A 44 -0.74 -7.61 -10.72
C SER A 44 -0.10 -6.71 -9.65
N THR A 45 -0.60 -6.79 -8.43
CA THR A 45 -0.17 -5.93 -7.32
C THR A 45 0.58 -6.76 -6.26
N PRO A 46 1.84 -6.40 -5.91
CA PRO A 46 2.55 -7.01 -4.79
C PRO A 46 1.74 -6.87 -3.49
N PRO A 47 1.79 -7.84 -2.56
CA PRO A 47 1.07 -7.77 -1.30
C PRO A 47 1.28 -6.42 -0.58
N ARG A 48 0.18 -5.75 -0.24
CA ARG A 48 0.14 -4.47 0.49
C ARG A 48 0.80 -3.27 -0.22
N SER A 49 1.19 -3.40 -1.49
CA SER A 49 1.68 -2.28 -2.31
C SER A 49 0.53 -1.41 -2.81
N GLU A 50 0.75 -0.09 -2.93
CA GLU A 50 -0.13 0.80 -3.70
C GLU A 50 0.18 0.77 -5.21
N ALA A 51 1.40 0.37 -5.60
CA ALA A 51 1.85 0.32 -6.98
C ALA A 51 1.75 -1.10 -7.55
N SER A 52 1.29 -1.22 -8.81
CA SER A 52 1.19 -2.47 -9.56
C SER A 52 2.37 -2.70 -10.51
N ILE A 53 2.47 -3.93 -11.04
CA ILE A 53 3.19 -4.22 -12.28
C ILE A 53 2.20 -4.51 -13.41
N ILE A 54 2.60 -4.17 -14.64
CA ILE A 54 1.87 -4.52 -15.86
C ILE A 54 2.81 -5.18 -16.87
N PHE A 55 2.38 -6.30 -17.45
CA PHE A 55 3.16 -7.05 -18.43
C PHE A 55 2.24 -7.75 -19.41
N GLY A 56 2.75 -8.10 -20.59
CA GLY A 56 1.92 -8.75 -21.59
C GLY A 56 2.38 -8.57 -23.03
N LYS A 57 1.59 -9.09 -23.95
CA LYS A 57 1.81 -8.98 -25.40
C LYS A 57 1.35 -7.62 -25.91
N GLY A 58 2.19 -6.93 -26.66
CA GLY A 58 1.89 -5.61 -27.21
C GLY A 58 1.99 -4.46 -26.20
N ILE A 59 2.57 -4.69 -25.01
CA ILE A 59 2.67 -3.70 -23.93
C ILE A 59 3.95 -2.86 -24.01
N THR A 60 5.09 -3.48 -24.32
CA THR A 60 6.39 -2.80 -24.37
C THR A 60 7.30 -3.38 -25.46
N SER A 61 8.19 -2.54 -25.99
CA SER A 61 9.27 -2.94 -26.90
C SER A 61 10.60 -3.19 -26.16
N ALA A 62 10.65 -3.00 -24.85
CA ALA A 62 11.82 -3.30 -24.03
C ALA A 62 12.13 -4.80 -24.04
N LYS A 63 13.42 -5.13 -23.97
CA LYS A 63 13.88 -6.52 -23.95
C LYS A 63 13.46 -7.20 -22.62
N PRO A 64 12.93 -8.42 -22.63
CA PRO A 64 12.69 -9.19 -21.40
C PRO A 64 13.96 -9.29 -20.54
N GLY A 65 13.81 -9.10 -19.22
CA GLY A 65 14.93 -9.08 -18.28
C GLY A 65 15.78 -7.82 -18.29
N SER A 66 15.34 -6.73 -18.93
CA SER A 66 16.11 -5.48 -19.00
C SER A 66 16.12 -4.59 -17.74
N PRO A 67 15.14 -4.60 -16.83
CA PRO A 67 15.20 -3.81 -15.59
C PRO A 67 16.32 -4.29 -14.66
N ASP A 68 17.15 -3.35 -14.18
CA ASP A 68 18.31 -3.67 -13.33
C ASP A 68 17.94 -4.19 -11.94
N SER A 69 17.02 -3.53 -11.23
CA SER A 69 16.52 -3.96 -9.90
C SER A 69 15.27 -3.19 -9.47
N LEU A 70 14.14 -3.88 -9.33
CA LEU A 70 12.93 -3.35 -8.71
C LEU A 70 12.93 -3.62 -7.22
N VAL A 71 12.58 -2.63 -6.40
CA VAL A 71 12.73 -2.74 -4.94
C VAL A 71 11.38 -2.92 -4.26
N LEU A 72 11.23 -4.03 -3.54
CA LEU A 72 10.13 -4.30 -2.62
C LEU A 72 10.61 -3.97 -1.20
N ALA A 73 9.85 -3.13 -0.52
CA ALA A 73 10.06 -2.88 0.90
C ALA A 73 9.48 -4.05 1.72
N VAL A 74 10.28 -4.60 2.62
CA VAL A 74 9.86 -5.64 3.57
C VAL A 74 10.19 -5.22 4.99
N ASP A 75 9.40 -5.68 5.96
CA ASP A 75 9.64 -5.38 7.38
C ASP A 75 10.72 -6.28 8.00
N ASP A 76 10.89 -7.48 7.44
CA ASP A 76 11.84 -8.52 7.84
C ASP A 76 12.32 -9.25 6.58
N VAL A 77 13.60 -9.13 6.25
CA VAL A 77 14.14 -9.71 5.00
C VAL A 77 14.32 -11.22 5.07
N ASP A 78 14.60 -11.76 6.25
CA ASP A 78 14.77 -13.21 6.45
C ASP A 78 13.42 -13.92 6.29
N ALA A 79 12.37 -13.39 6.94
CA ALA A 79 11.02 -13.94 6.82
C ALA A 79 10.49 -13.88 5.38
N ALA A 80 10.69 -12.75 4.69
CA ALA A 80 10.28 -12.61 3.29
C ALA A 80 11.05 -13.56 2.36
N ARG A 81 12.35 -13.74 2.61
CA ARG A 81 13.18 -14.70 1.89
C ARG A 81 12.69 -16.13 2.10
N ASP A 82 12.45 -16.54 3.33
CA ASP A 82 11.97 -17.87 3.68
C ASP A 82 10.62 -18.17 3.03
N GLU A 83 9.70 -17.21 3.00
CA GLU A 83 8.40 -17.34 2.33
C GLU A 83 8.56 -17.56 0.81
N LEU A 84 9.39 -16.75 0.15
CA LEU A 84 9.64 -16.88 -1.29
C LEU A 84 10.35 -18.20 -1.63
N ILE A 85 11.31 -18.64 -0.81
CA ILE A 85 11.96 -19.95 -0.96
C ILE A 85 10.96 -21.08 -0.74
N ALA A 86 10.05 -20.96 0.23
CA ALA A 86 8.98 -21.95 0.46
C ALA A 86 8.02 -22.04 -0.72
N HIS A 87 7.78 -20.92 -1.41
CA HIS A 87 7.08 -20.95 -2.69
C HIS A 87 7.94 -21.61 -3.79
N GLY A 88 9.26 -21.68 -3.67
CA GLY A 88 10.16 -22.31 -4.63
C GLY A 88 10.74 -21.30 -5.62
N VAL A 89 11.04 -20.09 -5.14
CA VAL A 89 11.79 -19.06 -5.83
C VAL A 89 13.25 -19.19 -5.46
N ASN A 90 14.15 -18.95 -6.42
CA ASN A 90 15.58 -18.86 -6.12
C ASN A 90 15.90 -17.46 -5.57
N VAL A 91 16.09 -17.35 -4.27
CA VAL A 91 16.42 -16.10 -3.59
C VAL A 91 17.87 -16.17 -3.11
N SER A 92 18.64 -15.10 -3.33
CA SER A 92 20.01 -14.98 -2.84
C SER A 92 20.08 -15.10 -1.32
N GLU A 93 21.26 -15.37 -0.77
CA GLU A 93 21.54 -15.06 0.64
C GLU A 93 21.31 -13.58 0.94
N VAL A 94 21.07 -13.27 2.21
CA VAL A 94 20.98 -11.89 2.68
C VAL A 94 22.35 -11.24 2.58
N PHE A 95 22.38 -9.99 2.13
CA PHE A 95 23.59 -9.20 1.97
C PHE A 95 23.35 -7.74 2.35
N HIS A 96 24.43 -6.99 2.53
CA HIS A 96 24.41 -5.53 2.64
C HIS A 96 25.41 -4.92 1.67
N TYR A 97 25.21 -3.64 1.33
CA TYR A 97 26.13 -2.92 0.46
C TYR A 97 27.29 -2.31 1.25
N ALA A 98 28.53 -2.62 0.89
CA ALA A 98 29.73 -2.11 1.57
C ALA A 98 29.82 -0.58 1.54
N GLY A 99 29.39 0.05 0.44
CA GLY A 99 29.42 1.49 0.24
C GLY A 99 28.15 2.22 0.68
N GLY A 100 27.23 1.52 1.35
CA GLY A 100 25.87 1.97 1.63
C GLY A 100 24.85 1.56 0.56
N PRO A 101 23.53 1.70 0.84
CA PRO A 101 22.45 1.19 0.01
C PRO A 101 22.60 1.57 -1.47
N PHE A 102 22.49 0.58 -2.36
CA PHE A 102 22.61 0.74 -3.82
C PHE A 102 23.96 1.28 -4.32
N ASN A 103 24.99 1.36 -3.48
CA ASN A 103 26.30 1.83 -3.89
C ASN A 103 27.13 0.70 -4.53
N ASN A 104 27.07 0.63 -5.86
CA ASN A 104 27.86 -0.29 -6.68
C ASN A 104 29.24 0.26 -7.12
N ALA A 105 29.67 1.42 -6.60
CA ALA A 105 30.93 2.04 -7.04
C ALA A 105 32.19 1.36 -6.47
N MET A 106 32.02 0.46 -5.51
CA MET A 106 33.14 -0.25 -4.88
C MET A 106 33.33 -1.64 -5.48
N GLU A 107 34.56 -2.14 -5.43
CA GLU A 107 34.87 -3.53 -5.75
C GLU A 107 34.17 -4.46 -4.74
N ASN A 108 33.49 -5.50 -5.23
CA ASN A 108 32.63 -6.39 -4.44
C ASN A 108 31.61 -5.61 -3.58
N PRO A 109 30.66 -4.90 -4.22
CA PRO A 109 29.79 -3.96 -3.52
C PRO A 109 28.79 -4.64 -2.58
N ARG A 110 28.52 -5.94 -2.77
CA ARG A 110 27.65 -6.74 -1.91
C ARG A 110 28.50 -7.61 -0.98
N VAL A 111 28.24 -7.51 0.32
CA VAL A 111 28.90 -8.27 1.38
C VAL A 111 27.89 -9.20 2.02
N ASP A 112 28.30 -10.45 2.21
CA ASP A 112 27.45 -11.50 2.78
C ASP A 112 26.96 -11.13 4.19
N GLY A 113 25.70 -11.44 4.45
CA GLY A 113 25.02 -11.21 5.73
C GLY A 113 24.28 -9.87 5.82
N PRO A 114 23.37 -9.74 6.79
CA PRO A 114 22.64 -8.50 7.04
C PRO A 114 23.58 -7.35 7.44
N ASP A 115 23.07 -6.12 7.45
CA ASP A 115 23.83 -4.98 7.96
C ASP A 115 24.29 -5.24 9.41
N PRO A 116 25.60 -5.24 9.72
CA PRO A 116 26.08 -5.58 11.05
C PRO A 116 25.62 -4.64 12.16
N GLN A 117 25.12 -3.46 11.80
CA GLN A 117 24.59 -2.46 12.74
C GLN A 117 23.05 -2.53 12.84
N GLY A 118 22.39 -3.43 12.10
CA GLY A 118 20.93 -3.60 12.11
C GLY A 118 20.17 -2.36 11.63
N ARG A 119 20.76 -1.55 10.74
CA ARG A 119 20.15 -0.30 10.29
C ARG A 119 19.06 -0.57 9.26
N SER A 120 17.92 0.09 9.44
CA SER A 120 16.86 0.15 8.41
C SER A 120 17.43 0.65 7.08
N TYR A 121 16.99 0.07 5.96
CA TYR A 121 17.43 0.29 4.57
C TYR A 121 18.76 -0.37 4.15
N TYR A 122 19.49 -1.09 5.02
CA TYR A 122 20.83 -1.59 4.70
C TYR A 122 20.93 -3.09 4.43
N SER A 123 19.91 -3.89 4.79
CA SER A 123 19.86 -5.34 4.53
C SER A 123 18.98 -5.66 3.32
N PHE A 124 19.45 -6.58 2.49
CA PHE A 124 18.83 -6.92 1.21
C PHE A 124 18.86 -8.42 0.91
N ALA A 125 17.93 -8.87 0.07
CA ALA A 125 18.02 -10.12 -0.67
C ALA A 125 17.53 -9.88 -2.09
N SER A 126 17.92 -10.71 -3.06
CA SER A 126 17.49 -10.58 -4.45
C SER A 126 16.93 -11.87 -5.03
N PHE A 127 16.01 -11.75 -5.97
CA PHE A 127 15.54 -12.85 -6.81
C PHE A 127 15.28 -12.34 -8.23
N GLU A 128 15.12 -13.25 -9.16
CA GLU A 128 14.78 -12.95 -10.55
C GLU A 128 13.48 -13.64 -10.94
N ASP A 129 12.71 -12.99 -11.82
CA ASP A 129 11.60 -13.64 -12.49
C ASP A 129 12.09 -14.56 -13.63
N PRO A 130 11.20 -15.33 -14.30
CA PRO A 130 11.60 -16.27 -15.35
C PRO A 130 12.28 -15.65 -16.58
N ASP A 131 12.19 -14.32 -16.75
CA ASP A 131 12.82 -13.58 -17.83
C ASP A 131 14.11 -12.86 -17.40
N GLY A 132 14.49 -12.97 -16.12
CA GLY A 132 15.66 -12.30 -15.55
C GLY A 132 15.38 -10.88 -15.08
N ASN A 133 14.11 -10.46 -14.96
CA ASN A 133 13.81 -9.17 -14.34
C ASN A 133 14.17 -9.26 -12.85
N SER A 134 15.11 -8.41 -12.42
CA SER A 134 15.69 -8.47 -11.09
C SER A 134 14.85 -7.73 -10.07
N TRP A 135 14.63 -8.37 -8.92
CA TRP A 135 13.93 -7.86 -7.76
C TRP A 135 14.85 -7.84 -6.54
N LEU A 136 14.77 -6.76 -5.76
CA LEU A 136 15.43 -6.59 -4.48
C LEU A 136 14.37 -6.51 -3.38
N LEU A 137 14.51 -7.34 -2.36
CA LEU A 137 13.91 -7.10 -1.06
C LEU A 137 14.82 -6.14 -0.30
N GLN A 138 14.27 -5.04 0.19
CA GLN A 138 14.97 -4.11 1.07
C GLN A 138 14.26 -4.07 2.41
N GLU A 139 14.99 -4.37 3.48
CA GLU A 139 14.46 -4.30 4.83
C GLU A 139 14.30 -2.84 5.27
N ILE A 140 13.09 -2.47 5.69
CA ILE A 140 12.78 -1.12 6.17
C ILE A 140 11.97 -1.22 7.47
N THR A 141 12.68 -1.39 8.58
CA THR A 141 12.10 -1.43 9.94
C THR A 141 11.69 -0.06 10.45
N THR A 142 12.23 1.01 9.89
CA THR A 142 11.91 2.41 10.26
C THR A 142 12.09 3.32 9.06
N ARG A 143 11.08 4.11 8.70
CA ARG A 143 11.14 5.08 7.59
C ARG A 143 12.05 6.26 7.96
N LEU A 144 12.90 6.69 7.02
CA LEU A 144 13.71 7.90 7.21
C LEU A 144 12.80 9.14 7.31
N ALA A 145 13.22 10.13 8.10
CA ALA A 145 12.51 11.40 8.20
C ALA A 145 12.29 12.02 6.81
N GLY A 146 11.05 12.44 6.54
CA GLY A 146 10.64 13.02 5.24
C GLY A 146 10.39 12.03 4.10
N ARG A 147 10.57 10.71 4.31
CA ARG A 147 10.12 9.69 3.33
C ARG A 147 8.62 9.46 3.33
N GLU A 148 7.96 9.85 4.41
CA GLU A 148 6.50 9.92 4.45
C GLU A 148 6.10 11.32 4.04
N TRP A 149 5.22 11.44 3.05
CA TRP A 149 4.54 12.69 2.80
C TRP A 149 3.77 13.06 4.08
N GLU A 150 3.86 14.32 4.51
CA GLU A 150 2.98 14.81 5.58
C GLU A 150 1.54 14.48 5.20
N GLN A 151 0.97 13.47 5.83
CA GLN A 151 -0.43 13.18 5.64
C GLN A 151 -1.18 14.40 6.20
N LYS A 152 -1.74 15.21 5.30
CA LYS A 152 -2.78 16.19 5.66
C LYS A 152 -4.10 15.51 6.04
N ARG A 153 -4.15 14.17 6.04
CA ARG A 153 -5.13 13.42 6.82
C ARG A 153 -4.62 13.35 8.24
N ALA A 154 -5.48 13.77 9.18
CA ALA A 154 -5.18 13.78 10.61
C ALA A 154 -4.41 12.52 11.00
N ARG A 155 -3.24 12.72 11.63
CA ARG A 155 -2.51 11.65 12.33
C ARG A 155 -3.52 10.80 13.10
N THR A 156 -3.28 9.49 13.18
CA THR A 156 -3.87 8.67 14.25
C THR A 156 -3.69 9.43 15.55
N MET A 157 -4.79 9.98 16.04
CA MET A 157 -4.85 10.63 17.34
C MET A 157 -4.64 9.51 18.35
N ASP A 158 -3.68 9.67 19.26
CA ASP A 158 -3.53 8.68 20.32
C ASP A 158 -4.82 8.65 21.15
N VAL A 159 -5.11 7.48 21.72
CA VAL A 159 -6.38 7.23 22.41
C VAL A 159 -6.60 8.19 23.58
N ALA A 160 -5.53 8.65 24.24
CA ALA A 160 -5.64 9.59 25.35
C ALA A 160 -6.04 10.99 24.85
N THR A 161 -5.42 11.48 23.79
CA THR A 161 -5.81 12.75 23.16
C THR A 161 -7.25 12.71 22.64
N LEU A 162 -7.67 11.58 22.04
CA LEU A 162 -9.04 11.40 21.59
C LEU A 162 -10.03 11.38 22.76
N ALA A 163 -9.68 10.71 23.86
CA ALA A 163 -10.51 10.68 25.06
C ALA A 163 -10.72 12.08 25.68
N GLU A 164 -9.67 12.90 25.73
CA GLU A 164 -9.76 14.29 26.21
C GLU A 164 -10.67 15.14 25.32
N LEU A 165 -10.55 15.02 23.99
CA LEU A 165 -11.41 15.76 23.05
C LEU A 165 -12.87 15.30 23.10
N LEU A 166 -13.12 14.00 23.31
CA LEU A 166 -14.47 13.48 23.53
C LEU A 166 -15.06 13.98 24.86
N ARG A 167 -14.25 14.09 25.92
CA ARG A 167 -14.68 14.70 27.18
C ARG A 167 -15.07 16.16 26.99
N GLU A 168 -14.22 16.97 26.36
CA GLU A 168 -14.50 18.38 26.04
C GLU A 168 -15.77 18.51 25.17
N THR A 169 -15.90 17.67 24.15
CA THR A 169 -17.11 17.64 23.30
C THR A 169 -18.36 17.31 24.11
N SER A 170 -18.28 16.34 25.03
CA SER A 170 -19.39 15.97 25.92
C SER A 170 -19.79 17.12 26.86
N GLU A 171 -18.83 17.87 27.40
CA GLU A 171 -19.10 19.02 28.27
C GLU A 171 -19.81 20.16 27.52
N HIS A 172 -19.37 20.46 26.31
CA HIS A 172 -20.05 21.43 25.44
C HIS A 172 -21.42 20.95 24.99
N HIS A 173 -21.57 19.65 24.74
CA HIS A 173 -22.85 19.06 24.38
C HIS A 173 -23.84 19.08 25.54
N ASP A 174 -23.42 18.76 26.77
CA ASP A 174 -24.25 18.86 27.99
C ASP A 174 -24.77 20.30 28.21
N HIS A 175 -23.95 21.33 27.93
CA HIS A 175 -24.41 22.72 27.97
C HIS A 175 -25.50 23.00 26.92
N TYR A 176 -25.37 22.43 25.72
CA TYR A 176 -26.35 22.57 24.65
C TYR A 176 -27.67 21.87 24.99
N GLU A 177 -27.64 20.64 25.50
CA GLU A 177 -28.82 19.88 25.92
C GLU A 177 -29.62 20.61 27.02
N LYS A 178 -28.94 21.28 27.95
CA LYS A 178 -29.61 22.07 29.02
C LYS A 178 -30.39 23.28 28.52
N THR A 179 -30.12 23.75 27.30
CA THR A 179 -30.72 24.95 26.73
C THR A 179 -31.70 24.67 25.59
N HIS A 180 -31.86 23.41 25.19
CA HIS A 180 -32.70 22.98 24.08
C HIS A 180 -33.63 21.84 24.51
N ALA A 181 -34.69 21.59 23.73
CA ALA A 181 -35.56 20.45 23.97
C ALA A 181 -34.78 19.13 23.84
N GLU A 182 -35.21 18.07 24.52
CA GLU A 182 -34.61 16.75 24.39
C GLU A 182 -34.56 16.33 22.91
N HIS A 183 -33.37 15.98 22.43
CA HIS A 183 -33.15 15.59 21.04
C HIS A 183 -32.03 14.56 20.97
N HIS A 184 -32.25 13.49 20.22
CA HIS A 184 -31.28 12.42 20.04
C HIS A 184 -30.35 12.75 18.87
N TRP A 185 -29.51 13.78 19.03
CA TRP A 185 -28.59 14.24 17.96
C TRP A 185 -27.73 13.09 17.40
N TRP A 186 -27.39 12.09 18.21
CA TRP A 186 -26.64 10.91 17.75
C TRP A 186 -27.37 10.14 16.64
N ASP A 187 -28.71 10.15 16.61
CA ASP A 187 -29.50 9.53 15.55
C ASP A 187 -29.34 10.28 14.21
N TRP A 188 -29.09 11.58 14.23
CA TRP A 188 -28.73 12.33 13.01
C TRP A 188 -27.24 12.19 12.66
N TYR A 189 -26.35 12.27 13.66
CA TYR A 189 -24.91 12.26 13.39
C TYR A 189 -24.36 10.87 13.03
N ALA A 190 -24.97 9.77 13.46
CA ALA A 190 -24.54 8.42 13.09
C ALA A 190 -24.60 8.16 11.57
N PRO A 191 -25.73 8.38 10.87
CA PRO A 191 -25.79 8.24 9.41
C PRO A 191 -24.92 9.28 8.68
N TYR A 192 -24.82 10.51 9.19
CA TYR A 192 -23.91 11.53 8.65
C TYR A 192 -22.44 11.05 8.68
N LEU A 193 -21.96 10.62 9.85
CA LEU A 193 -20.57 10.18 10.03
C LEU A 193 -20.27 8.92 9.21
N SER A 194 -21.20 7.95 9.18
CA SER A 194 -21.07 6.75 8.35
C SER A 194 -20.92 7.12 6.86
N ALA A 195 -21.75 8.03 6.34
CA ALA A 195 -21.63 8.49 4.96
C ALA A 195 -20.27 9.18 4.69
N ARG A 196 -19.79 10.01 5.63
CA ARG A 196 -18.48 10.67 5.51
C ARG A 196 -17.31 9.69 5.54
N GLN A 197 -17.37 8.66 6.39
CA GLN A 197 -16.35 7.61 6.44
C GLN A 197 -16.31 6.79 5.15
N ASN A 198 -17.45 6.60 4.50
CA ASN A 198 -17.59 5.89 3.23
C ASN A 198 -17.43 6.79 1.98
N GLY A 199 -16.92 8.01 2.15
CA GLY A 199 -16.49 8.87 1.03
C GLY A 199 -17.56 9.82 0.47
N SER A 200 -18.78 9.86 1.00
CA SER A 200 -19.80 10.82 0.59
C SER A 200 -19.40 12.26 0.92
N SER A 201 -19.77 13.22 0.08
CA SER A 201 -19.59 14.66 0.34
C SER A 201 -20.41 15.14 1.56
N PRO A 202 -20.10 16.31 2.15
CA PRO A 202 -20.89 16.84 3.27
C PRO A 202 -22.37 16.98 2.94
N LYS A 203 -22.71 17.39 1.70
CA LYS A 203 -24.10 17.53 1.26
C LYS A 203 -24.83 16.19 1.18
N GLU A 204 -24.16 15.16 0.66
CA GLU A 204 -24.72 13.80 0.58
C GLU A 204 -24.89 13.18 1.97
N ALA A 205 -23.95 13.45 2.88
CA ALA A 205 -24.02 12.99 4.26
C ALA A 205 -25.15 13.66 5.06
N VAL A 206 -25.38 14.97 4.88
CA VAL A 206 -26.56 15.68 5.43
C VAL A 206 -27.84 15.02 4.91
N ALA A 207 -27.95 14.83 3.60
CA ALA A 207 -29.15 14.23 3.02
C ALA A 207 -29.38 12.78 3.50
N ALA A 208 -28.32 12.02 3.82
CA ALA A 208 -28.44 10.69 4.38
C ALA A 208 -28.94 10.72 5.83
N ALA A 209 -28.48 11.68 6.62
CA ALA A 209 -28.94 11.87 8.00
C ALA A 209 -30.39 12.37 8.08
N ASP A 210 -30.75 13.36 7.26
CA ASP A 210 -32.10 13.89 7.17
C ASP A 210 -33.11 12.80 6.78
N ARG A 211 -32.78 11.98 5.76
CA ARG A 211 -33.63 10.84 5.38
C ARG A 211 -33.82 9.84 6.52
N TYR A 212 -32.76 9.52 7.25
CA TYR A 212 -32.86 8.61 8.39
C TYR A 212 -33.77 9.18 9.49
N MET A 213 -33.64 10.47 9.81
CA MET A 213 -34.51 11.12 10.79
C MET A 213 -35.97 11.18 10.34
N GLU A 214 -36.21 11.43 9.05
CA GLU A 214 -37.55 11.44 8.48
C GLU A 214 -38.16 10.03 8.48
N GLU A 215 -37.45 9.03 7.98
CA GLU A 215 -37.97 7.67 7.80
C GLU A 215 -38.16 6.92 9.12
N VAL A 216 -37.25 7.10 10.08
CA VAL A 216 -37.25 6.33 11.34
C VAL A 216 -37.97 7.08 12.45
N PHE A 217 -37.74 8.39 12.56
CA PHE A 217 -38.23 9.20 13.66
C PHE A 217 -39.33 10.19 13.26
N HIS A 218 -39.68 10.26 11.97
CA HIS A 218 -40.71 11.17 11.44
C HIS A 218 -40.42 12.64 11.76
N VAL A 219 -39.13 12.97 11.86
CA VAL A 219 -38.63 14.33 12.07
C VAL A 219 -38.23 14.88 10.72
N PRO A 220 -38.95 15.90 10.19
CA PRO A 220 -38.58 16.51 8.91
C PRO A 220 -37.25 17.28 9.04
N PRO A 221 -36.51 17.45 7.94
CA PRO A 221 -35.26 18.23 7.90
C PRO A 221 -35.44 19.70 8.29
#